data_AF-A0A2G8KSN4-F1
#
_entry.id   AF-A0A2G8KSN4-F1
#
_cell.length_a   1.000
_cell.length_b   1.000
_cell.length_c   1.000
_cell.angle_alpha   90.00
_cell.angle_beta   90.00
_cell.angle_gamma   90.00
#
_symmetry.space_group_name_H-M   'P 1'
#
loop_
_entity.id
_entity.type
_entity.pdbx_description
1 polymer ?
#
loop_
_entity_poly.entity_id
_entity_poly.type
_entity_poly.pdbx_seq_one_letter_code
_entity_poly.pdbx_strand_id
1 'polypeptide(L)'
;MLAIDILKPRLHDERPQSRFSSHPPYGEDIKWLMKIAMKLGTSFLQQFCACVQNAVMSPSVLHCIAWDAAQYLYNTNQTPVQANLRSPFLSPIVQKCVQMYIQCIHQQLYQIRTNDYDDFISMVQRAQQAFMMAPGGLQQFSDFIQSLGRLQPSQGELWTRLSRAYLEMLIII
;
A
#
# COMPACT_ATOMS: atom_id res chain seq x y z
N MET A 1 5.03 -10.34 22.61
CA MET A 1 3.86 -9.86 21.84
C MET A 1 3.21 -11.07 21.15
N LEU A 2 2.50 -11.92 21.92
CA LEU A 2 2.09 -13.26 21.47
C LEU A 2 0.89 -13.27 20.51
N ALA A 3 0.01 -12.26 20.59
CA ALA A 3 -1.22 -12.22 19.78
C ALA A 3 -0.96 -12.17 18.27
N ILE A 4 0.10 -11.46 17.82
CA ILE A 4 0.41 -11.33 16.39
C ILE A 4 1.09 -12.59 15.85
N ASP A 5 1.93 -13.25 16.65
CA ASP A 5 2.56 -14.51 16.26
C ASP A 5 1.57 -15.68 16.22
N ILE A 6 0.48 -15.64 17.01
CA ILE A 6 -0.61 -16.62 16.93
C ILE A 6 -1.48 -16.40 15.67
N LEU A 7 -1.50 -15.19 15.11
CA LEU A 7 -2.23 -14.86 13.87
C LEU A 7 -1.45 -15.20 12.60
N LYS A 8 -0.12 -15.29 12.66
CA LYS A 8 0.76 -15.59 11.51
C LYS A 8 0.36 -16.87 10.73
N PRO A 9 0.05 -18.01 11.38
CA PRO A 9 -0.33 -19.22 10.66
C PRO A 9 -1.69 -19.08 9.96
N ARG A 10 -2.64 -18.33 10.55
CA ARG A 10 -3.98 -18.12 9.98
C ARG A 10 -3.98 -17.16 8.77
N LEU A 11 -2.95 -16.32 8.65
CA LEU A 11 -2.76 -15.39 7.53
C LEU A 11 -2.06 -16.03 6.31
N HIS A 12 -1.52 -17.25 6.46
CA HIS A 12 -0.76 -17.91 5.41
C HIS A 12 -1.63 -18.77 4.46
N ASP A 13 -2.84 -19.12 4.88
CA ASP A 13 -3.73 -20.08 4.21
C ASP A 13 -4.78 -19.41 3.32
N GLU A 14 -4.35 -18.36 2.61
CA GLU A 14 -5.20 -17.58 1.72
C GLU A 14 -4.53 -17.58 0.34
N ARG A 15 -5.23 -18.21 -0.62
CA ARG A 15 -4.83 -18.38 -2.03
C ARG A 15 -4.15 -17.09 -2.55
N PRO A 16 -3.18 -17.18 -3.47
CA PRO A 16 -2.47 -15.99 -3.97
C PRO A 16 -3.39 -14.86 -4.46
N GLN A 17 -4.64 -15.17 -4.82
CA GLN A 17 -5.67 -14.21 -5.24
C GLN A 17 -6.38 -13.47 -4.09
N SER A 18 -6.52 -14.03 -2.88
CA SER A 18 -7.18 -13.32 -1.76
C SER A 18 -6.26 -12.40 -0.96
N ARG A 19 -4.94 -12.54 -1.16
CA ARG A 19 -3.91 -11.63 -0.62
C ARG A 19 -4.07 -10.17 -1.10
N PHE A 20 -4.81 -9.96 -2.18
CA PHE A 20 -5.00 -8.65 -2.82
C PHE A 20 -6.42 -8.12 -2.70
N SER A 21 -7.25 -8.74 -1.85
CA SER A 21 -8.51 -8.14 -1.45
C SER A 21 -8.26 -6.73 -0.91
N SER A 22 -9.04 -5.77 -1.40
CA SER A 22 -8.98 -4.37 -0.95
C SER A 22 -9.47 -4.24 0.50
N HIS A 23 -10.29 -5.19 0.95
CA HIS A 23 -10.88 -5.25 2.28
C HIS A 23 -10.75 -6.69 2.81
N PRO A 24 -9.56 -7.11 3.26
CA PRO A 24 -9.44 -8.41 3.88
C PRO A 24 -10.24 -8.43 5.19
N PRO A 25 -10.88 -9.54 5.57
CA PRO A 25 -11.69 -9.63 6.79
C PRO A 25 -10.87 -9.33 8.05
N TYR A 26 -9.58 -9.64 8.05
CA TYR A 26 -8.65 -9.32 9.14
C TYR A 26 -8.27 -7.83 9.24
N GLY A 27 -8.61 -7.01 8.24
CA GLY A 27 -8.19 -5.61 8.16
C GLY A 27 -8.76 -4.74 9.29
N GLU A 28 -10.00 -5.03 9.70
CA GLU A 28 -10.67 -4.31 10.79
C GLU A 28 -10.02 -4.61 12.14
N ASP A 29 -9.70 -5.88 12.41
CA ASP A 29 -9.01 -6.30 13.63
C ASP A 29 -7.64 -5.64 13.76
N ILE A 30 -6.89 -5.55 12.66
CA ILE A 30 -5.57 -4.89 12.66
C ILE A 30 -5.70 -3.39 12.92
N LYS A 31 -6.68 -2.71 12.29
CA LYS A 31 -6.96 -1.29 12.56
C LYS A 31 -7.38 -1.06 14.01
N TRP A 32 -8.17 -1.98 14.57
CA TRP A 32 -8.56 -1.90 15.97
C TRP A 32 -7.36 -2.07 16.91
N LEU A 33 -6.50 -3.07 16.67
CA LEU A 33 -5.26 -3.28 17.43
C LEU A 33 -4.32 -2.08 17.34
N MET A 34 -4.23 -1.45 16.16
CA MET A 34 -3.45 -0.24 15.96
C MET A 34 -3.95 0.92 16.84
N LYS A 35 -5.28 1.11 16.93
CA LYS A 35 -5.87 2.13 17.81
C LYS A 35 -5.53 1.88 19.28
N ILE A 36 -5.47 0.62 19.71
CA ILE A 36 -5.03 0.28 21.07
C ILE A 36 -3.56 0.62 21.26
N ALA A 37 -2.70 0.22 20.32
CA ALA A 37 -1.27 0.53 20.38
C ALA A 37 -1.02 2.04 20.46
N MET A 38 -1.77 2.85 19.70
CA MET A 38 -1.72 4.32 19.77
C MET A 38 -2.13 4.84 21.15
N LYS A 39 -3.19 4.32 21.76
CA LYS A 39 -3.62 4.72 23.11
C LYS A 39 -2.59 4.37 24.19
N LEU A 40 -1.83 3.30 24.00
CA LEU A 40 -0.76 2.89 24.92
C LEU A 40 0.53 3.72 24.75
N GLY A 41 0.71 4.36 23.58
CA GLY A 41 1.79 5.30 23.32
C GLY A 41 2.67 4.93 22.12
N THR A 42 3.62 5.82 21.82
CA THR A 42 4.49 5.73 20.63
C THR A 42 5.38 4.49 20.62
N SER A 43 5.86 4.02 21.77
CA SER A 43 6.68 2.82 21.89
C SER A 43 5.92 1.54 21.49
N PHE A 44 4.65 1.42 21.89
CA PHE A 44 3.78 0.31 21.50
C PHE A 44 3.42 0.38 20.01
N LEU A 45 3.20 1.58 19.48
CA LEU A 45 2.99 1.78 18.05
C LEU A 45 4.20 1.32 17.22
N GLN A 46 5.43 1.62 17.66
CA GLN A 46 6.65 1.16 16.98
C GLN A 46 6.75 -0.37 16.97
N GLN A 47 6.48 -1.02 18.10
CA GLN A 47 6.47 -2.49 18.19
C GLN A 47 5.38 -3.09 17.29
N PHE A 48 4.20 -2.48 17.27
CA PHE A 48 3.10 -2.88 16.40
C PHE A 48 3.51 -2.80 14.92
N CYS A 49 4.13 -1.70 14.50
CA CYS A 49 4.63 -1.52 13.13
C CYS A 49 5.65 -2.61 12.73
N ALA A 50 6.58 -2.96 13.61
CA ALA A 50 7.55 -4.03 13.35
C ALA A 50 6.88 -5.41 13.16
N CYS A 51 5.80 -5.69 13.88
CA CYS A 51 5.04 -6.92 13.73
C CYS A 51 4.18 -6.92 12.44
N VAL A 52 3.51 -5.80 12.13
CA VAL A 52 2.69 -5.62 10.93
C VAL A 52 3.49 -5.86 9.66
N GLN A 53 4.71 -5.33 9.60
CA GLN A 53 5.59 -5.50 8.44
C GLN A 53 5.76 -6.97 8.04
N ASN A 54 5.77 -7.90 9.00
CA ASN A 54 5.97 -9.32 8.72
C ASN A 54 4.67 -10.10 8.60
N ALA A 55 3.59 -9.68 9.28
CA ALA A 55 2.34 -10.41 9.32
C ALA A 55 1.38 -10.05 8.18
N VAL A 56 1.35 -8.78 7.75
CA VAL A 56 0.32 -8.29 6.82
C VAL A 56 0.74 -8.47 5.38
N MET A 57 -0.13 -9.08 4.59
CA MET A 57 0.09 -9.39 3.18
C MET A 57 -0.88 -8.66 2.24
N SER A 58 -1.58 -7.62 2.71
CA SER A 58 -2.42 -6.75 1.88
C SER A 58 -1.77 -5.36 1.75
N PRO A 59 -1.49 -4.87 0.52
CA PRO A 59 -0.89 -3.56 0.32
C PRO A 59 -1.80 -2.42 0.80
N SER A 60 -3.12 -2.54 0.65
CA SER A 60 -4.08 -1.52 1.10
C SER A 60 -4.11 -1.40 2.62
N VAL A 61 -4.00 -2.51 3.35
CA VAL A 61 -3.90 -2.50 4.81
C VAL A 61 -2.58 -1.87 5.27
N LEU A 62 -1.45 -2.22 4.63
CA LEU A 62 -0.16 -1.60 4.92
C LEU A 62 -0.18 -0.09 4.67
N HIS A 63 -0.82 0.37 3.59
CA HIS A 63 -1.01 1.78 3.29
C HIS A 63 -1.75 2.50 4.42
N CYS A 64 -2.92 1.98 4.84
CA CYS A 64 -3.69 2.56 5.93
C CYS A 64 -2.85 2.65 7.21
N ILE A 65 -2.13 1.59 7.56
CA ILE A 65 -1.30 1.56 8.78
C ILE A 65 -0.15 2.58 8.71
N ALA A 66 0.54 2.69 7.57
CA ALA A 66 1.60 3.68 7.42
C ALA A 66 1.06 5.11 7.56
N TRP A 67 -0.06 5.40 6.91
CA TRP A 67 -0.68 6.72 6.91
C TRP A 67 -1.22 7.11 8.29
N ASP A 68 -2.03 6.24 8.91
CA ASP A 68 -2.66 6.51 10.21
C ASP A 68 -1.57 6.64 11.31
N ALA A 69 -0.49 5.84 11.24
CA ALA A 69 0.63 5.96 12.17
C ALA A 69 1.37 7.30 12.01
N ALA A 70 1.61 7.72 10.76
CA ALA A 70 2.25 9.00 10.48
C ALA A 70 1.38 10.21 10.90
N GLN A 71 0.06 10.12 10.74
CA GLN A 71 -0.89 11.14 11.23
C GLN A 71 -0.92 11.19 12.77
N TYR A 72 -0.96 10.05 13.44
CA TYR A 72 -0.88 10.00 14.90
C TYR A 72 0.39 10.68 15.41
N LEU A 73 1.53 10.43 14.78
CA LEU A 73 2.81 11.07 15.13
C LEU A 73 2.82 12.57 14.85
N TYR A 74 2.14 13.02 13.79
CA TYR A 74 1.94 14.45 13.54
C TYR A 74 1.13 15.10 14.68
N ASN A 75 0.04 14.47 15.11
CA ASN A 75 -0.78 14.98 16.21
C ASN A 75 -0.05 14.97 17.56
N THR A 76 0.86 14.00 17.76
CA THR A 76 1.58 13.84 19.03
C THR A 76 2.81 14.75 19.12
N ASN A 77 3.60 14.84 18.04
CA ASN A 77 4.92 15.47 18.03
C ASN A 77 5.05 16.65 17.05
N GLN A 78 3.94 17.08 16.41
CA GLN A 78 3.89 18.13 15.38
C GLN A 78 4.88 17.95 14.22
N THR A 79 5.41 16.73 14.05
CA THR A 79 6.36 16.41 13.00
C THR A 79 5.60 16.17 11.70
N PRO A 80 5.97 16.83 10.58
CA PRO A 80 5.26 16.67 9.31
C PRO A 80 5.07 15.20 8.94
N VAL A 81 3.88 14.84 8.42
CA VAL A 81 3.52 13.46 8.05
C VAL A 81 4.59 12.83 7.14
N GLN A 82 5.09 13.59 6.17
CA GLN A 82 6.16 13.17 5.26
C GLN A 82 7.47 12.83 5.96
N ALA A 83 7.83 13.53 7.05
CA ALA A 83 8.99 13.19 7.86
C ALA A 83 8.74 11.93 8.68
N ASN A 84 7.52 11.74 9.22
CA ASN A 84 7.15 10.54 9.97
C ASN A 84 7.19 9.28 9.09
N LEU A 85 6.72 9.36 7.85
CA LEU A 85 6.77 8.24 6.90
C LEU A 85 8.20 7.78 6.58
N ARG A 86 9.18 8.67 6.71
CA ARG A 86 10.62 8.37 6.54
C ARG A 86 11.30 7.84 7.80
N SER A 87 10.57 7.74 8.91
CA SER A 87 11.09 7.20 10.16
C SER A 87 11.54 5.74 9.99
N PRO A 88 12.52 5.27 10.79
CA PRO A 88 13.10 3.93 10.63
C PRO A 88 12.09 2.79 10.85
N PHE A 89 10.96 3.05 11.50
CA PHE A 89 9.93 2.05 11.77
C PHE A 89 8.72 2.12 10.82
N LEU A 90 8.48 3.25 10.12
CA LEU A 90 7.44 3.34 9.08
C LEU A 90 7.99 3.12 7.67
N SER A 91 9.23 3.53 7.41
CA SER A 91 9.88 3.35 6.10
C SER A 91 9.83 1.90 5.60
N PRO A 92 10.10 0.86 6.42
CA PRO A 92 9.98 -0.53 5.98
C PRO A 92 8.55 -0.95 5.58
N ILE A 93 7.53 -0.41 6.26
CA ILE A 93 6.12 -0.65 5.93
C ILE A 93 5.78 0.02 4.60
N VAL A 94 6.21 1.27 4.40
CA VAL A 94 6.01 2.01 3.15
C VAL A 94 6.68 1.29 1.98
N GLN A 95 7.94 0.87 2.15
CA GLN A 95 8.67 0.10 1.13
C GLN A 95 7.97 -1.22 0.80
N LYS A 96 7.55 -1.98 1.82
CA LYS A 96 6.80 -3.22 1.60
C LYS A 96 5.49 -2.96 0.86
N CYS A 97 4.74 -1.93 1.26
CA CYS A 97 3.48 -1.54 0.62
C CYS A 97 3.67 -1.26 -0.88
N VAL A 98 4.65 -0.43 -1.23
CA VAL A 98 4.99 -0.11 -2.64
C VAL A 98 5.38 -1.38 -3.41
N GLN A 99 6.27 -2.21 -2.85
CA GLN A 99 6.70 -3.45 -3.49
C GLN A 99 5.55 -4.43 -3.74
N MET A 100 4.61 -4.53 -2.80
CA MET A 100 3.44 -5.37 -2.97
C MET A 100 2.53 -4.85 -4.08
N TYR A 101 2.26 -3.53 -4.15
CA TYR A 101 1.50 -2.95 -5.26
C TYR A 101 2.16 -3.20 -6.62
N ILE A 102 3.49 -3.05 -6.72
CA ILE A 102 4.25 -3.36 -7.95
C ILE A 102 4.00 -4.80 -8.36
N GLN A 103 4.12 -5.75 -7.42
CA GLN A 103 3.88 -7.17 -7.69
C GLN A 103 2.44 -7.45 -8.12
N CYS A 104 1.45 -6.85 -7.46
CA CYS A 104 0.03 -6.98 -7.82
C CYS A 104 -0.22 -6.54 -9.26
N ILE A 105 0.26 -5.34 -9.59
CA ILE A 105 0.01 -4.71 -10.89
C ILE A 105 0.69 -5.52 -12.00
N HIS A 106 1.93 -5.98 -11.78
CA HIS A 106 2.58 -6.87 -12.74
C HIS A 106 1.77 -8.15 -12.96
N GLN A 107 1.34 -8.83 -11.89
CA GLN A 107 0.58 -10.08 -12.01
C GLN A 107 -0.76 -9.86 -12.72
N GLN A 108 -1.50 -8.81 -12.36
CA GLN A 108 -2.78 -8.50 -13.00
C GLN A 108 -2.61 -8.11 -14.46
N LEU A 109 -1.58 -7.34 -14.81
CA LEU A 109 -1.35 -6.89 -16.18
C LEU A 109 -1.19 -8.07 -17.17
N TYR A 110 -0.62 -9.20 -16.75
CA TYR A 110 -0.48 -10.38 -17.60
C TYR A 110 -1.79 -11.13 -17.85
N GLN A 111 -2.78 -10.98 -16.97
CA GLN A 111 -4.04 -11.74 -17.01
C GLN A 111 -5.27 -10.84 -17.22
N ILE A 112 -5.05 -9.54 -17.42
CA ILE A 112 -6.12 -8.55 -17.51
C ILE A 112 -6.96 -8.76 -18.77
N ARG A 113 -8.29 -8.69 -18.59
CA ARG A 113 -9.27 -8.67 -19.69
C ARG A 113 -9.90 -7.29 -19.77
N THR A 114 -10.52 -6.97 -20.91
CA THR A 114 -11.14 -5.65 -21.13
C THR A 114 -12.15 -5.27 -20.06
N ASN A 115 -12.90 -6.23 -19.51
CA ASN A 115 -13.87 -6.00 -18.44
C ASN A 115 -13.23 -5.63 -17.09
N ASP A 116 -11.94 -5.92 -16.90
CA ASP A 116 -11.21 -5.73 -15.66
C ASP A 116 -10.38 -4.41 -15.66
N TYR A 117 -10.51 -3.59 -16.72
CA TYR A 117 -9.71 -2.37 -16.90
C TYR A 117 -9.96 -1.32 -15.82
N ASP A 118 -11.22 -1.10 -15.42
CA ASP A 118 -11.56 -0.12 -14.39
C ASP A 118 -10.98 -0.50 -13.01
N ASP A 119 -11.10 -1.78 -12.66
CA ASP A 119 -10.53 -2.30 -11.41
C ASP A 119 -9.00 -2.19 -11.41
N PHE A 120 -8.36 -2.53 -12.53
CA PHE A 120 -6.91 -2.39 -12.67
C PHE A 120 -6.47 -0.92 -12.57
N ILE A 121 -7.15 0.01 -13.25
CA ILE A 121 -6.85 1.44 -13.16
C ILE A 121 -6.99 1.90 -11.70
N SER A 122 -8.05 1.50 -11.01
CA SER A 122 -8.24 1.83 -9.59
C SER A 122 -7.13 1.26 -8.68
N MET A 123 -6.57 0.11 -9.04
CA MET A 123 -5.42 -0.49 -8.34
C MET A 123 -4.14 0.32 -8.59
N VAL A 124 -3.90 0.73 -9.84
CA VAL A 124 -2.76 1.59 -10.21
C VAL A 124 -2.83 2.94 -9.50
N GLN A 125 -4.02 3.53 -9.38
CA GLN A 125 -4.26 4.76 -8.65
C GLN A 125 -3.95 4.62 -7.14
N ARG A 126 -4.39 3.52 -6.53
CA ARG A 126 -4.05 3.21 -5.13
C ARG A 126 -2.55 2.97 -4.93
N ALA A 127 -1.89 2.34 -5.91
CA ALA A 127 -0.45 2.21 -5.90
C ALA A 127 0.23 3.57 -5.93
N GLN A 128 -0.19 4.49 -6.79
CA GLN A 128 0.34 5.86 -6.85
C GLN A 128 0.33 6.53 -5.46
N GLN A 129 -0.80 6.46 -4.75
CA GLN A 129 -0.88 7.00 -3.38
C GLN A 129 0.17 6.38 -2.45
N ALA A 130 0.43 5.08 -2.58
CA ALA A 130 1.47 4.41 -1.81
C ALA A 130 2.90 4.85 -2.22
N PHE A 131 3.15 5.05 -3.51
CA PHE A 131 4.41 5.61 -4.01
C PHE A 131 4.63 7.01 -3.42
N MET A 132 3.60 7.86 -3.34
CA MET A 132 3.70 9.21 -2.76
C MET A 132 4.06 9.24 -1.27
N MET A 133 3.97 8.12 -0.55
CA MET A 133 4.48 8.00 0.82
C MET A 133 6.01 7.86 0.87
N ALA A 134 6.64 7.44 -0.22
CA ALA A 134 8.08 7.20 -0.31
C ALA A 134 8.83 8.46 -0.84
N PRO A 135 10.06 8.70 -0.38
CA PRO A 135 10.89 9.76 -0.95
C PRO A 135 11.19 9.49 -2.43
N GLY A 136 10.97 10.48 -3.29
CA GLY A 136 11.12 10.32 -4.75
C GLY A 136 10.05 9.45 -5.41
N GLY A 137 8.95 9.15 -4.70
CA GLY A 137 7.91 8.24 -5.14
C GLY A 137 7.26 8.60 -6.48
N LEU A 138 7.07 9.89 -6.75
CA LEU A 138 6.49 10.36 -8.01
C LEU A 138 7.34 9.95 -9.22
N GLN A 139 8.67 10.11 -9.14
CA GLN A 139 9.59 9.69 -10.19
C GLN A 139 9.59 8.17 -10.34
N GLN A 140 9.68 7.43 -9.23
CA GLN A 140 9.64 5.98 -9.24
C GLN A 140 8.33 5.44 -9.86
N PHE A 141 7.21 6.10 -9.58
CA PHE A 141 5.91 5.73 -10.16
C PHE A 141 5.87 6.02 -11.67
N SER A 142 6.37 7.18 -12.11
CA SER A 142 6.49 7.50 -13.54
C SER A 142 7.32 6.44 -14.28
N ASP A 143 8.49 6.10 -13.76
CA ASP A 143 9.36 5.07 -14.35
C ASP A 143 8.68 3.71 -14.38
N PHE A 144 7.94 3.37 -13.32
CA PHE A 144 7.14 2.15 -13.23
C PHE A 144 6.07 2.10 -14.32
N ILE A 145 5.23 3.14 -14.47
CA ILE A 145 4.19 3.17 -15.51
C ILE A 145 4.78 3.08 -16.92
N GLN A 146 5.89 3.78 -17.18
CA GLN A 146 6.59 3.67 -18.47
C GLN A 146 7.09 2.24 -18.72
N SER A 147 7.61 1.56 -17.70
CA SER A 147 8.05 0.17 -17.81
C SER A 147 6.89 -0.77 -18.13
N LEU A 148 5.72 -0.58 -17.53
CA LEU A 148 4.53 -1.39 -17.81
C LEU A 148 4.05 -1.19 -19.27
N GLY A 149 4.07 0.05 -19.76
CA GLY A 149 3.73 0.38 -21.15
C GLY A 149 4.58 -0.36 -22.17
N ARG A 150 5.87 -0.55 -21.87
CA ARG A 150 6.81 -1.32 -22.71
C ARG A 150 6.56 -2.83 -22.67
N LEU A 151 6.03 -3.36 -21.57
CA LEU A 151 5.79 -4.80 -21.40
C LEU A 151 4.56 -5.30 -22.17
N GLN A 152 3.53 -4.46 -22.33
CA GLN A 152 2.24 -4.83 -22.95
C GLN A 152 1.74 -3.75 -23.95
N PRO A 153 2.49 -3.42 -25.02
CA PRO A 153 2.11 -2.36 -25.95
C PRO A 153 0.82 -2.66 -26.74
N SER A 154 0.39 -3.92 -26.81
CA SER A 154 -0.84 -4.36 -27.49
C SER A 154 -2.12 -3.88 -26.81
N GLN A 155 -2.08 -3.44 -25.55
CA GLN A 155 -3.25 -2.97 -24.82
C GLN A 155 -3.46 -1.45 -24.96
N GLY A 156 -3.51 -0.96 -26.20
CA GLY A 156 -3.60 0.48 -26.48
C GLY A 156 -4.72 1.20 -25.74
N GLU A 157 -5.92 0.59 -25.66
CA GLU A 157 -7.06 1.14 -24.94
C GLU A 157 -6.80 1.29 -23.44
N LEU A 158 -6.20 0.29 -22.79
CA LEU A 158 -5.81 0.36 -21.38
C LEU A 158 -4.84 1.54 -21.14
N TRP A 159 -3.83 1.68 -21.99
CA TRP A 159 -2.85 2.78 -21.88
C TRP A 159 -3.47 4.15 -22.10
N THR A 160 -4.41 4.28 -23.04
CA THR A 160 -5.17 5.53 -23.24
C THR A 160 -6.00 5.87 -22.00
N ARG A 161 -6.69 4.88 -21.40
CA ARG A 161 -7.48 5.10 -20.18
C ARG A 161 -6.58 5.43 -18.97
N LEU A 162 -5.46 4.74 -18.83
CA LEU A 162 -4.50 4.95 -17.74
C LEU A 162 -3.80 6.30 -17.83
N SER A 163 -3.40 6.73 -19.04
CA SER A 163 -2.82 8.07 -19.27
C SER A 163 -3.82 9.18 -18.97
N ARG A 164 -5.10 9.01 -19.33
CA ARG A 164 -6.17 9.94 -18.95
C ARG A 164 -6.34 10.02 -17.44
N ALA A 165 -6.43 8.88 -16.77
CA ALA A 165 -6.55 8.81 -15.31
C ALA A 165 -5.33 9.45 -14.60
N TYR A 166 -4.12 9.27 -15.14
CA TYR A 166 -2.90 9.86 -14.62
C TYR A 166 -2.87 11.40 -14.78
N LEU A 167 -3.31 11.91 -15.93
CA LEU A 167 -3.42 13.35 -16.18
C LEU A 167 -4.45 14.03 -15.27
N GLU A 168 -5.61 13.42 -15.08
CA GLU A 168 -6.63 13.93 -14.15
C GLU A 168 -6.09 14.01 -12.71
N MET A 169 -5.20 13.10 -12.32
CA MET A 169 -4.57 13.10 -11.00
C MET A 169 -3.46 14.14 -10.83
N LEU A 170 -2.69 14.44 -11.89
CA LEU A 170 -1.68 15.50 -11.85
C LEU A 170 -2.27 16.92 -11.73
N ILE A 171 -3.54 17.10 -12.12
CA ILE A 171 -4.23 18.39 -12.04
C ILE A 171 -4.72 18.69 -10.60
N ILE A 172 -4.79 17.68 -9.73
CA ILE A 172 -5.34 17.78 -8.36
C ILE A 172 -4.24 18.02 -7.30
N ILE A 173 -2.96 18.02 -7.69
CA ILE A 173 -1.80 18.33 -6.82
C ILE A 173 -1.37 19.77 -7.05
#